data_AF-A0A2E8IG00-F1
#
_entry.id   AF-A0A2E8IG00-F1
#
_cell.length_a   1.000
_cell.length_b   1.000
_cell.length_c   1.000
_cell.angle_alpha   90.00
_cell.angle_beta   90.00
_cell.angle_gamma   90.00
#
_symmetry.space_group_name_H-M   'P 1'
#
loop_
_entity.id
_entity.type
_entity.pdbx_description
1 polymer ?
#
loop_
_entity_poly.entity_id
_entity_poly.type
_entity_poly.pdbx_seq_one_letter_code
_entity_poly.pdbx_strand_id
1 'polypeptide(L)' 'QTLTVNDQVTWVFLEGSYELLESRMTARKNHFFKAELLKSQLNTLEKANYGIHVSIEPKPEEIVSNILDQIK' A
#
# COMPACT_ATOMS: atom_id res chain seq x y z
N GLN A 1 -12.62 29.64 -14.61
CA GLN A 1 -12.45 28.22 -14.96
C GLN A 1 -12.43 27.44 -13.66
N THR A 2 -13.49 26.73 -13.35
CA THR A 2 -13.57 25.86 -12.17
C THR A 2 -12.77 24.61 -12.52
N LEU A 3 -11.72 24.32 -11.74
CA LEU A 3 -10.90 23.13 -11.93
C LEU A 3 -11.76 21.90 -11.61
N THR A 4 -12.25 21.21 -12.65
CA THR A 4 -12.89 19.92 -12.52
C THR A 4 -11.84 18.94 -12.02
N VAL A 5 -11.98 18.50 -10.77
CA VAL A 5 -11.23 17.35 -10.27
C VAL A 5 -11.66 16.18 -11.15
N ASN A 6 -10.73 15.56 -11.87
CA ASN A 6 -11.01 14.38 -12.67
C ASN A 6 -11.63 13.31 -11.74
N ASP A 7 -12.89 12.96 -11.98
CA ASP A 7 -13.74 12.05 -11.19
C ASP A 7 -13.32 10.56 -11.27
N GLN A 8 -12.06 10.28 -11.61
CA GLN A 8 -11.54 8.93 -11.83
C GLN A 8 -10.23 8.66 -11.06
N VAL A 9 -10.09 9.20 -9.86
CA VAL A 9 -8.99 8.84 -8.97
C VAL A 9 -9.43 7.67 -8.10
N THR A 10 -8.99 6.47 -8.47
CA THR A 10 -9.17 5.29 -7.63
C THR A 10 -8.06 5.21 -6.60
N TRP A 11 -8.42 5.38 -5.33
CA TRP A 11 -7.50 5.17 -4.23
C TRP A 11 -7.31 3.67 -4.00
N VAL A 12 -6.06 3.23 -3.99
CA VAL A 12 -5.71 1.84 -3.64
C VAL A 12 -4.83 1.90 -2.40
N PHE A 13 -5.36 1.37 -1.30
CA PHE A 13 -4.68 1.29 -0.02
C PHE A 13 -4.05 -0.10 0.13
N LEU A 14 -2.72 -0.13 0.08
CA LEU A 14 -1.94 -1.35 0.27
C LEU A 14 -1.72 -1.57 1.76
N GLU A 15 -2.56 -2.40 2.38
CA GLU A 15 -2.48 -2.71 3.81
C GLU A 15 -1.56 -3.90 4.06
N GLY A 16 -0.68 -3.79 5.04
CA GLY A 16 0.15 -4.91 5.47
C GLY A 16 0.71 -4.73 6.85
N SER A 17 0.96 -5.87 7.50
CA SER A 17 1.57 -5.91 8.82
C SER A 17 3.02 -5.44 8.79
N TYR A 18 3.46 -4.81 9.88
CA TYR A 18 4.86 -4.39 10.08
C TYR A 18 5.84 -5.55 9.80
N GLU A 19 5.56 -6.73 10.36
CA GLU A 19 6.41 -7.93 10.21
C GLU A 19 6.58 -8.35 8.74
N LEU A 20 5.53 -8.23 7.94
CA LEU A 20 5.56 -8.58 6.52
C LEU A 20 6.40 -7.58 5.72
N LEU A 21 6.24 -6.27 6.00
CA LEU A 21 7.03 -5.21 5.38
C LEU A 21 8.52 -5.34 5.74
N GLU A 22 8.82 -5.62 7.01
CA GLU A 22 10.17 -5.88 7.51
C GLU A 22 10.78 -7.11 6.83
N SER A 23 10.04 -8.22 6.75
CA SER A 23 10.47 -9.45 6.07
C SER A 23 10.76 -9.23 4.58
N ARG A 24 9.93 -8.45 3.88
CA ARG A 24 10.15 -8.09 2.47
C ARG A 24 11.33 -7.16 2.25
N MET A 25 11.53 -6.21 3.16
CA MET A 25 12.66 -5.29 3.10
C MET A 25 13.98 -6.01 3.39
N THR A 26 14.01 -6.87 4.40
CA THR A 26 15.20 -7.66 4.74
C THR A 26 15.57 -8.66 3.64
N ALA A 27 14.59 -9.18 2.90
CA ALA A 27 14.84 -10.01 1.71
C ALA A 27 15.54 -9.25 0.57
N ARG A 28 15.42 -7.91 0.50
CA ARG A 28 16.11 -7.08 -0.49
C ARG A 28 17.45 -6.57 0.06
N LYS A 29 18.54 -7.26 -0.29
CA LYS A 29 19.92 -6.82 -0.02
C LYS A 29 20.28 -5.57 -0.84
N ASN A 30 19.90 -4.38 -0.35
CA ASN A 30 20.62 -3.10 -0.53
C ASN A 30 19.84 -1.84 -0.05
N HIS A 31 18.63 -1.98 0.50
CA HIS A 31 17.85 -0.81 0.90
C HIS A 31 17.74 -0.65 2.42
N PHE A 32 18.36 0.42 2.91
CA PHE A 32 18.52 0.83 4.29
C PHE A 32 17.24 1.46 4.86
N PHE A 33 16.09 0.82 4.66
CA PHE A 33 14.83 1.33 5.20
C PHE A 33 14.79 0.98 6.69
N LYS A 34 15.01 1.99 7.55
CA LYS A 34 15.08 1.79 9.00
C LYS A 34 13.70 1.33 9.50
N ALA A 35 13.68 0.22 10.24
CA ALA A 35 12.51 -0.29 10.97
C ALA A 35 11.74 0.82 11.73
N GLU A 36 12.45 1.77 12.33
CA GLU A 36 11.87 2.90 13.05
C GLU A 36 11.02 3.82 12.17
N LEU A 37 11.44 4.04 10.91
CA LEU A 37 10.66 4.83 9.95
C LEU A 37 9.39 4.09 9.54
N LEU A 38 9.47 2.78 9.31
CA LEU A 38 8.31 1.95 8.98
C LEU A 38 7.26 1.99 10.09
N LYS A 39 7.71 1.88 11.35
CA LYS A 39 6.84 1.96 12.53
C LYS A 39 6.20 3.35 12.68
N SER A 40 6.97 4.42 12.46
CA SER A 40 6.43 5.78 12.48
C SER A 40 5.40 6.02 11.38
N GLN A 41 5.64 5.50 10.18
CA GLN A 41 4.70 5.59 9.06
C GLN A 41 3.40 4.84 9.38
N LEU A 42 3.49 3.58 9.84
CA LEU A 42 2.31 2.79 10.21
C LEU A 42 1.52 3.39 11.37
N ASN A 43 2.20 3.95 12.38
CA ASN A 43 1.52 4.62 13.50
C ASN A 43 0.83 5.93 13.09
N THR A 44 1.34 6.60 12.05
CA THR A 44 0.77 7.85 11.50
C THR A 44 -0.29 7.55 10.41
N LEU A 45 -0.31 6.31 9.91
CA LEU A 45 -1.20 5.85 8.86
C LEU A 45 -2.61 5.69 9.45
N GLU A 46 -3.40 6.75 9.38
CA GLU A 46 -4.83 6.66 9.60
C GLU A 46 -5.43 5.86 8.45
N LYS A 47 -6.09 4.73 8.77
CA LYS A 47 -6.76 3.92 7.76
C LYS A 47 -7.84 4.77 7.10
N ALA A 48 -7.61 5.16 5.86
CA ALA A 48 -8.64 5.79 5.05
C ALA A 48 -9.77 4.77 4.87
N ASN A 49 -11.02 5.13 5.19
CA ASN A 49 -12.18 4.28 4.91
C ASN A 49 -12.61 4.34 3.43
N TYR A 50 -11.85 5.06 2.60
CA TYR A 50 -12.14 5.28 1.19
C TYR A 50 -11.04 4.66 0.33
N GLY A 51 -11.44 4.04 -0.77
CA GLY A 51 -10.53 3.33 -1.69
C GLY A 51 -10.59 1.81 -1.53
N ILE A 52 -9.86 1.14 -2.42
CA ILE A 52 -9.74 -0.30 -2.47
C ILE A 52 -8.65 -0.71 -1.48
N HIS A 53 -8.99 -1.50 -0.48
CA HIS A 53 -8.03 -2.07 0.46
C HIS A 53 -7.52 -3.40 -0.08
N VAL A 54 -6.21 -3.49 -0.32
CA VAL A 54 -5.57 -4.72 -0.79
C VAL A 54 -4.48 -5.12 0.19
N SER A 55 -4.57 -6.35 0.69
CA SER A 55 -3.50 -6.92 1.53
C SER A 55 -2.25 -7.08 0.70
N ILE A 56 -1.11 -6.64 1.24
CA ILE A 56 0.19 -6.92 0.64
C ILE A 56 0.77 -8.27 1.06
N GLU A 57 0.08 -9.10 1.85
CA GLU A 57 0.50 -10.47 2.18
C GLU A 57 0.81 -11.34 0.95
N PRO A 58 -0.09 -11.45 -0.05
CA PRO A 58 0.13 -12.28 -1.23
C PRO A 58 1.26 -11.74 -2.13
N LYS A 59 1.69 -12.55 -3.10
CA LYS A 59 2.77 -12.17 -4.02
C LYS A 59 2.41 -10.89 -4.79
N PRO A 60 3.41 -10.09 -5.23
CA PRO A 60 3.18 -8.88 -6.02
C PRO A 60 2.25 -9.11 -7.23
N GLU A 61 2.37 -10.26 -7.89
CA GLU A 61 1.53 -10.67 -9.02
C GLU A 61 0.05 -10.79 -8.64
N GLU A 62 -0.24 -11.41 -7.50
CA GLU A 62 -1.60 -11.57 -6.98
C GLU A 62 -2.18 -10.24 -6.49
N ILE A 63 -1.36 -9.38 -5.86
CA ILE A 63 -1.77 -8.03 -5.46
C ILE A 63 -2.23 -7.25 -6.70
N VAL A 64 -1.45 -7.27 -7.79
CA VAL A 64 -1.79 -6.60 -9.04
C VAL A 64 -3.08 -7.17 -9.64
N SER A 65 -3.25 -8.49 -9.63
CA SER A 65 -4.49 -9.12 -10.12
C SER A 65 -5.71 -8.66 -9.32
N ASN A 66 -5.62 -8.65 -7.98
CA ASN A 66 -6.70 -8.18 -7.12
C ASN A 66 -7.06 -6.71 -7.36
N ILE A 67 -6.05 -5.85 -7.57
CA ILE A 67 -6.26 -4.44 -7.90
C ILE A 67 -6.97 -4.30 -9.25
N LEU A 68 -6.54 -5.06 -10.27
CA LEU A 68 -7.13 -5.02 -11.60
C LEU A 68 -8.58 -5.53 -11.62
N ASP A 69 -8.91 -6.53 -10.80
CA ASP A 69 -10.29 -7.03 -10.66
C ASP A 69 -11.20 -6.04 -9.93
N GLN A 70 -10.67 -5.20 -9.03
CA GLN A 70 -11.43 -4.18 -8.31
C GLN A 70 -11.59 -2.86 -9.08
N ILE A 71 -10.73 -2.59 -10.07
CA ILE A 71 -10.78 -1.39 -10.93
C ILE A 71 -11.71 -1.59 -12.15
N LYS A 72 -12.08 -2.83 -12.47
CA LYS A 72 -13.04 -3.16 -13.54
C LYS A 72 -14.47 -2.74 -13.20
#